data_AF-A0A315CZE7-F1
#
_entry.id   AF-A0A315CZE7-F1
#
_cell.length_a   1.000
_cell.length_b   1.000
_cell.length_c   1.000
_cell.angle_alpha   90.00
_cell.angle_beta   90.00
_cell.angle_gamma   90.00
#
_symmetry.space_group_name_H-M   'P 1'
#
loop_
_entity.id
_entity.type
_entity.pdbx_description
1 polymer ?
#
loop_
_entity_poly.entity_id
_entity_poly.type
_entity_poly.pdbx_seq_one_letter_code
_entity_poly.pdbx_strand_id
1 'polypeptide(L)'
;MINKPASVRARLLNKAKADKLDFSLVLTRYGLERLLYRLSVSPNKDHFLLKGALLFDMWFDVPHRPTRDIDLLGFGLAEEPVVHEVFREICGIECDDAIVFDASSIQVTEIRKDANYSGLRVTLQGQLDGARCPVQVDIGYGDAVTPAPELADYPVMLADLPAPRIRVYPRYTVVAEKFEAIVSLGMANTRLKDYFDLWVLLSTQALDPEMMQTAIAATLERRQTPMPTSTPIGFSPVFGHDPQKSKQWHAFLQKNQLQAPPLNSVIELLHEKLVSR
;
A
#
# COMPACT_ATOMS: atom_id res chain seq x y z
N MET A 1 9.18 -37.05 10.99
CA MET A 1 8.19 -35.96 10.87
C MET A 1 8.89 -34.75 10.27
N ILE A 2 8.36 -34.18 9.18
CA ILE A 2 8.92 -32.96 8.61
C ILE A 2 8.56 -31.81 9.55
N ASN A 3 9.56 -31.08 10.07
CA ASN A 3 9.32 -29.85 10.82
C ASN A 3 8.83 -28.78 9.82
N LYS A 4 7.50 -28.61 9.74
CA LYS A 4 6.87 -27.70 8.78
C LYS A 4 7.34 -26.24 8.93
N PRO A 5 7.40 -25.64 10.14
CA PRO A 5 8.02 -24.33 10.34
C PRO A 5 9.41 -24.19 9.73
N ALA A 6 10.31 -25.14 10.02
CA ALA A 6 11.66 -25.11 9.46
C ALA A 6 11.65 -25.25 7.92
N SER A 7 10.75 -26.07 7.37
CA SER A 7 10.57 -26.23 5.92
C SER A 7 10.10 -24.94 5.25
N VAL A 8 9.07 -24.29 5.78
CA VAL A 8 8.55 -22.99 5.28
C VAL A 8 9.65 -21.94 5.33
N ARG A 9 10.36 -21.81 6.45
CA ARG A 9 11.48 -20.87 6.59
C ARG A 9 12.60 -21.13 5.58
N ALA A 10 12.97 -22.39 5.36
CA ALA A 10 13.98 -22.75 4.37
C ALA A 10 13.55 -22.40 2.93
N ARG A 11 12.27 -22.62 2.59
CA ARG A 11 11.72 -22.24 1.29
C ARG A 11 11.75 -20.72 1.08
N LEU A 12 11.38 -19.94 2.10
CA LEU A 12 11.47 -18.48 2.06
C LEU A 12 12.93 -18.01 1.94
N LEU A 13 13.88 -18.65 2.61
CA LEU A 13 15.31 -18.33 2.49
C LEU A 13 15.83 -18.61 1.08
N ASN A 14 15.42 -19.72 0.47
CA ASN A 14 15.76 -20.05 -0.91
C ASN A 14 15.18 -19.02 -1.89
N LYS A 15 13.94 -18.58 -1.67
CA LYS A 15 13.31 -17.49 -2.44
C LYS A 15 14.08 -16.18 -2.31
N ALA A 16 14.46 -15.78 -1.09
CA ALA A 16 15.26 -14.58 -0.86
C ALA A 16 16.58 -14.61 -1.63
N LYS A 17 17.27 -15.76 -1.65
CA LYS A 17 18.52 -15.95 -2.41
C LYS A 17 18.31 -15.88 -3.92
N ALA A 18 17.26 -16.53 -4.43
CA ALA A 18 16.93 -16.54 -5.85
C ALA A 18 16.60 -15.13 -6.36
N ASP A 19 15.79 -14.39 -5.59
CA ASP A 19 15.33 -13.04 -5.93
C ASP A 19 16.34 -11.94 -5.53
N LYS A 20 17.49 -12.32 -4.92
CA LYS A 20 18.52 -11.41 -4.36
C LYS A 20 17.95 -10.37 -3.39
N LEU A 21 16.96 -10.78 -2.61
CA LEU A 21 16.31 -9.95 -1.61
C LEU A 21 16.92 -10.17 -0.22
N ASP A 22 16.84 -9.13 0.61
CA ASP A 22 17.11 -9.27 2.03
C ASP A 22 16.10 -10.24 2.65
N PHE A 23 16.59 -11.26 3.36
CA PHE A 23 15.74 -12.28 3.96
C PHE A 23 14.76 -11.70 5.00
N SER A 24 15.13 -10.63 5.70
CA SER A 24 14.23 -9.94 6.63
C SER A 24 13.03 -9.32 5.91
N LEU A 25 13.20 -8.78 4.69
CA LEU A 25 12.09 -8.27 3.88
C LEU A 25 11.17 -9.39 3.43
N VAL A 26 11.71 -10.57 3.11
CA VAL A 26 10.91 -11.76 2.77
C VAL A 26 10.11 -12.24 3.98
N LEU A 27 10.70 -12.27 5.18
CA LEU A 27 9.99 -12.61 6.41
C LEU A 27 8.90 -11.60 6.77
N THR A 28 9.17 -10.29 6.65
CA THR A 28 8.15 -9.25 6.81
C THR A 28 7.02 -9.46 5.81
N ARG A 29 7.31 -9.60 4.51
CA ARG A 29 6.29 -9.83 3.47
C ARG A 29 5.47 -11.08 3.76
N TYR A 30 6.09 -12.15 4.26
CA TYR A 30 5.39 -13.37 4.64
C TYR A 30 4.42 -13.12 5.80
N GLY A 31 4.86 -12.37 6.82
CA GLY A 31 3.99 -11.91 7.91
C GLY A 31 2.79 -11.11 7.42
N LEU A 32 3.00 -10.12 6.54
CA LEU A 32 1.91 -9.32 5.96
C LEU A 32 0.93 -10.21 5.17
N GLU A 33 1.46 -11.06 4.29
CA GLU A 33 0.69 -11.96 3.43
C GLU A 33 -0.17 -12.94 4.23
N ARG A 34 0.37 -13.48 5.33
CA ARG A 34 -0.35 -14.43 6.20
C ARG A 34 -1.32 -13.77 7.17
N LEU A 35 -1.07 -12.51 7.57
CA LEU A 35 -2.06 -11.71 8.29
C LEU A 35 -3.22 -11.30 7.37
N LEU A 36 -2.95 -10.91 6.12
CA LEU A 36 -3.98 -10.64 5.11
C LEU A 36 -4.85 -11.86 4.84
N TYR A 37 -4.25 -13.06 4.79
CA TYR A 37 -5.03 -14.30 4.66
C TYR A 37 -6.02 -14.46 5.81
N ARG A 38 -5.55 -14.34 7.06
CA ARG A 38 -6.41 -14.41 8.26
C ARG A 38 -7.50 -13.34 8.24
N LEU A 39 -7.18 -12.10 7.88
CA LEU A 39 -8.17 -11.04 7.70
C LEU A 39 -9.25 -11.44 6.67
N SER A 40 -8.84 -12.01 5.53
CA SER A 40 -9.76 -12.37 4.43
C SER A 40 -10.77 -13.47 4.78
N VAL A 41 -10.42 -14.37 5.71
CA VAL A 41 -11.29 -15.43 6.20
C VAL A 41 -11.97 -15.10 7.54
N SER A 42 -11.64 -13.95 8.13
CA SER A 42 -12.23 -13.50 9.39
C SER A 42 -13.65 -12.94 9.21
N PRO A 43 -14.48 -12.93 10.27
CA PRO A 43 -15.74 -12.19 10.28
C PRO A 43 -15.57 -10.68 10.01
N ASN A 44 -14.38 -10.14 10.26
CA ASN A 44 -14.05 -8.73 10.10
C ASN A 44 -13.65 -8.33 8.67
N LYS A 45 -13.62 -9.28 7.71
CA LYS A 45 -13.14 -9.02 6.33
C LYS A 45 -13.85 -7.85 5.63
N ASP A 46 -15.13 -7.65 5.91
CA ASP A 46 -15.95 -6.63 5.24
C ASP A 46 -15.81 -5.24 5.90
N HIS A 47 -15.12 -5.16 7.05
CA HIS A 47 -14.78 -3.91 7.72
C HIS A 47 -13.53 -3.24 7.15
N PHE A 48 -12.83 -3.88 6.21
CA PHE A 48 -11.59 -3.34 5.66
C PHE A 48 -11.51 -3.47 4.14
N LEU A 49 -10.90 -2.47 3.48
CA LEU A 49 -10.40 -2.58 2.10
C LEU A 49 -8.89 -2.48 2.09
N LEU A 50 -8.24 -3.36 1.34
CA LEU A 50 -6.81 -3.24 1.07
C LEU A 50 -6.54 -2.04 0.16
N LYS A 51 -5.59 -1.20 0.56
CA LYS A 51 -5.12 -0.06 -0.24
C LYS A 51 -3.59 0.06 -0.22
N GLY A 52 -3.09 1.15 -0.77
CA GLY A 52 -1.68 1.49 -0.70
C GLY A 52 -0.78 0.58 -1.54
N ALA A 53 0.45 0.39 -1.07
CA ALA A 53 1.53 -0.13 -1.91
C ALA A 53 1.44 -1.64 -2.18
N LEU A 54 0.74 -2.41 -1.35
CA LEU A 54 0.54 -3.84 -1.58
C LEU A 54 -0.32 -4.11 -2.83
N LEU A 55 -1.13 -3.16 -3.28
CA LEU A 55 -1.89 -3.31 -4.53
C LEU A 55 -1.00 -3.43 -5.77
N PHE A 56 0.21 -2.86 -5.73
CA PHE A 56 1.13 -2.94 -6.85
C PHE A 56 1.63 -4.37 -7.08
N ASP A 57 1.76 -5.17 -6.01
CA ASP A 57 2.10 -6.60 -6.11
C ASP A 57 1.04 -7.38 -6.89
N MET A 58 -0.22 -6.90 -6.92
CA MET A 58 -1.32 -7.53 -7.64
C MET A 58 -1.42 -7.09 -9.09
N TRP A 59 -0.84 -5.94 -9.44
CA TRP A 59 -1.01 -5.32 -10.75
C TRP A 59 0.22 -5.46 -11.64
N PHE A 60 1.39 -5.70 -11.05
CA PHE A 60 2.67 -5.68 -11.75
C PHE A 60 3.58 -6.83 -11.34
N ASP A 61 4.17 -7.50 -12.33
CA ASP A 61 5.15 -8.58 -12.14
C ASP A 61 6.59 -8.08 -11.92
N VAL A 62 6.82 -6.77 -12.10
CA VAL A 62 8.13 -6.14 -11.89
C VAL A 62 8.36 -5.81 -10.42
N PRO A 63 9.63 -5.78 -9.95
CA PRO A 63 9.95 -5.38 -8.59
C PRO A 63 9.39 -3.99 -8.28
N HIS A 64 8.24 -3.94 -7.61
CA HIS A 64 7.79 -2.76 -6.92
C HIS A 64 8.72 -2.54 -5.73
N ARG A 65 8.85 -1.29 -5.26
CA ARG A 65 9.65 -1.00 -4.05
C ARG A 65 9.19 -1.91 -2.89
N PRO A 66 10.10 -2.32 -2.00
CA PRO A 66 9.73 -3.14 -0.85
C PRO A 66 8.62 -2.48 -0.03
N THR A 67 7.48 -3.16 0.12
CA THR A 67 6.38 -2.76 0.99
C THR A 67 6.53 -3.46 2.34
N ARG A 68 6.35 -2.71 3.43
CA ARG A 68 6.66 -3.18 4.80
C ARG A 68 5.44 -3.17 5.72
N ASP A 69 4.32 -2.68 5.22
CA ASP A 69 3.10 -2.41 5.93
C ASP A 69 1.88 -2.78 5.07
N ILE A 70 0.78 -3.09 5.73
CA ILE A 70 -0.53 -3.19 5.10
C ILE A 70 -1.21 -1.83 5.29
N ASP A 71 -1.64 -1.19 4.20
CA ASP A 71 -2.53 -0.04 4.28
C ASP A 71 -3.98 -0.51 4.12
N LEU A 72 -4.85 -0.16 5.06
CA LEU A 72 -6.29 -0.45 4.99
C LEU A 72 -7.12 0.83 5.00
N LEU A 73 -8.27 0.80 4.35
CA LEU A 73 -9.41 1.64 4.70
C LEU A 73 -10.29 0.85 5.66
N GLY A 74 -10.50 1.37 6.87
CA GLY A 74 -11.43 0.81 7.85
C GLY A 74 -12.84 1.39 7.72
N PHE A 75 -13.83 0.58 8.09
CA PHE A 75 -15.22 0.98 8.29
C PHE A 75 -15.63 0.71 9.74
N GLY A 76 -16.53 1.53 10.29
CA GLY A 76 -16.98 1.42 11.68
C GLY A 76 -16.21 2.32 12.64
N LEU A 77 -16.09 1.89 13.91
CA LEU A 77 -15.49 2.68 14.98
C LEU A 77 -13.96 2.67 14.90
N ALA A 78 -13.39 3.86 14.72
CA ALA A 78 -11.95 4.09 14.68
C ALA A 78 -11.38 4.30 16.10
N GLU A 79 -11.57 3.32 16.99
CA GLU A 79 -11.15 3.39 18.39
C GLU A 79 -10.14 2.29 18.72
N GLU A 80 -9.12 2.64 19.51
CA GLU A 80 -8.02 1.76 19.91
C GLU A 80 -8.51 0.41 20.46
N PRO A 81 -9.42 0.34 21.46
CA PRO A 81 -9.82 -0.94 22.03
C PRO A 81 -10.56 -1.83 21.03
N VAL A 82 -11.36 -1.22 20.15
CA VAL A 82 -12.13 -1.92 19.11
C VAL A 82 -11.19 -2.52 18.08
N VAL A 83 -10.24 -1.73 17.57
CA VAL A 83 -9.26 -2.20 16.59
C VAL A 83 -8.33 -3.25 17.22
N HIS A 84 -7.89 -3.04 18.45
CA HIS A 84 -7.07 -4.03 19.17
C HIS A 84 -7.78 -5.38 19.21
N GLU A 85 -9.06 -5.40 19.59
CA GLU A 85 -9.86 -6.62 19.68
C GLU A 85 -10.02 -7.32 18.33
N VAL A 86 -10.32 -6.57 17.27
CA VAL A 86 -10.41 -7.10 15.90
C VAL A 86 -9.10 -7.79 15.49
N PHE A 87 -7.95 -7.16 15.74
CA PHE A 87 -6.66 -7.75 15.38
C PHE A 87 -6.28 -8.92 16.30
N ARG A 88 -6.72 -8.92 17.55
CA ARG A 88 -6.59 -10.07 18.46
C ARG A 88 -7.34 -11.29 17.91
N GLU A 89 -8.57 -11.10 17.45
CA GLU A 89 -9.37 -12.15 16.80
C GLU A 89 -8.70 -12.66 15.52
N ILE A 90 -8.27 -11.76 14.64
CA ILE A 90 -7.57 -12.11 13.39
C ILE A 90 -6.31 -12.93 13.68
N CYS A 91 -5.49 -12.53 14.66
CA CYS A 91 -4.28 -13.26 15.03
C CYS A 91 -4.58 -14.66 15.59
N GLY A 92 -5.73 -14.84 16.25
CA GLY A 92 -6.18 -16.11 16.82
C GLY A 92 -6.67 -17.13 15.80
N ILE A 93 -6.82 -16.76 14.52
CA ILE A 93 -7.24 -17.69 13.46
C ILE A 93 -6.09 -18.66 13.18
N GLU A 94 -6.33 -19.94 13.48
CA GLU A 94 -5.39 -21.02 13.18
C GLU A 94 -5.36 -21.29 11.67
N CYS A 95 -4.16 -21.33 11.11
CA CYS A 95 -3.92 -21.62 9.70
C CYS A 95 -2.71 -22.55 9.58
N ASP A 96 -2.73 -23.42 8.58
CA ASP A 96 -1.64 -24.37 8.32
C ASP A 96 -0.50 -23.73 7.49
N ASP A 97 0.01 -22.59 7.95
CA ASP A 97 1.04 -21.78 7.29
C ASP A 97 2.31 -21.59 8.15
N ALA A 98 2.37 -22.28 9.28
CA ALA A 98 3.52 -22.38 10.18
C ALA A 98 4.01 -21.07 10.83
N ILE A 99 3.33 -19.94 10.61
CA ILE A 99 3.56 -18.69 11.32
C ILE A 99 2.59 -18.60 12.50
N VAL A 100 3.09 -18.15 13.65
CA VAL A 100 2.28 -17.88 14.85
C VAL A 100 2.33 -16.38 15.12
N PHE A 101 1.17 -15.75 15.23
CA PHE A 101 1.06 -14.35 15.61
C PHE A 101 0.91 -14.20 17.13
N ASP A 102 1.72 -13.35 17.73
CA ASP A 102 1.65 -13.06 19.16
C ASP A 102 0.62 -11.95 19.42
N ALA A 103 -0.60 -12.36 19.79
CA ALA A 103 -1.68 -11.43 20.11
C ALA A 103 -1.37 -10.53 21.32
N SER A 104 -0.45 -10.93 22.22
CA SER A 104 -0.02 -10.09 23.35
C SER A 104 0.93 -8.96 22.93
N SER A 105 1.51 -9.05 21.73
CA SER A 105 2.38 -8.03 21.17
C SER A 105 1.64 -6.92 20.41
N ILE A 106 0.31 -7.02 20.29
CA ILE A 106 -0.50 -6.04 19.56
C ILE A 106 -0.40 -4.69 20.27
N GLN A 107 -0.02 -3.67 19.52
CA GLN A 107 -0.07 -2.28 19.95
C GLN A 107 -0.88 -1.50 18.92
N VAL A 108 -1.83 -0.72 19.41
CA VAL A 108 -2.62 0.19 18.57
C VAL A 108 -2.32 1.62 18.98
N THR A 109 -1.95 2.45 18.00
CA THR A 109 -1.57 3.84 18.23
C THR A 109 -2.26 4.74 17.22
N GLU A 110 -2.64 5.94 17.65
CA GLU A 110 -3.13 6.95 16.73
C GLU A 110 -1.98 7.46 15.85
N ILE A 111 -2.26 7.55 14.55
CA ILE A 111 -1.38 8.17 13.58
C ILE A 111 -2.12 9.28 12.85
N ARG A 112 -1.40 10.36 12.51
CA ARG A 112 -1.88 11.39 11.61
C ARG A 112 -1.17 11.18 10.28
N LYS A 113 -1.93 10.82 9.24
CA LYS A 113 -1.36 10.67 7.89
C LYS A 113 -1.24 12.02 7.18
N ASP A 114 -2.18 12.95 7.40
CA ASP A 114 -2.18 14.35 6.93
C ASP A 114 -3.08 15.22 7.85
N ALA A 115 -3.16 16.54 7.63
CA ALA A 115 -3.78 17.52 8.52
C ALA A 115 -5.25 17.25 8.92
N ASN A 116 -5.98 16.43 8.16
CA ASN A 116 -7.43 16.25 8.32
C ASN A 116 -7.89 14.80 8.62
N TYR A 117 -6.97 13.82 8.72
CA TYR A 117 -7.36 12.42 8.91
C TYR A 117 -6.55 11.74 10.03
N SER A 118 -7.27 11.34 11.08
CA SER A 118 -6.79 10.38 12.07
C SER A 118 -6.87 8.97 11.48
N GLY A 119 -5.85 8.18 11.76
CA GLY A 119 -5.82 6.75 11.48
C GLY A 119 -5.29 6.00 12.68
N LEU A 120 -5.36 4.69 12.63
CA LEU A 120 -4.80 3.81 13.64
C LEU A 120 -3.70 2.97 13.02
N ARG A 121 -2.57 2.89 13.71
CA ARG A 121 -1.50 1.96 13.39
C ARG A 121 -1.54 0.80 14.36
N VAL A 122 -1.64 -0.39 13.81
CA VAL A 122 -1.48 -1.65 14.53
C VAL A 122 -0.08 -2.17 14.26
N THR A 123 0.66 -2.51 15.31
CA THR A 123 1.89 -3.29 15.19
C THR A 123 1.74 -4.59 15.97
N LEU A 124 2.32 -5.68 15.43
CA LEU A 124 2.33 -6.99 16.08
C LEU A 124 3.50 -7.84 15.56
N GLN A 125 3.83 -8.91 16.30
CA GLN A 125 4.91 -9.83 15.97
C GLN A 125 4.37 -11.18 15.51
N GLY A 126 4.82 -11.64 14.34
CA GLY A 126 4.75 -13.04 13.94
C GLY A 126 6.05 -13.78 14.24
N GLN A 127 5.96 -15.09 14.44
CA GLN A 127 7.11 -15.97 14.60
C GLN A 127 7.02 -17.16 13.65
N LEU A 128 8.13 -17.43 12.94
CA LEU A 128 8.28 -18.56 12.03
C LEU A 128 9.61 -19.27 12.34
N ASP A 129 9.54 -20.47 12.95
CA ASP A 129 10.73 -21.26 13.29
C ASP A 129 11.81 -20.44 14.04
N GLY A 130 11.37 -19.70 15.06
CA GLY A 130 12.22 -18.81 15.86
C GLY A 130 12.54 -17.46 15.21
N ALA A 131 12.31 -17.27 13.91
CA ALA A 131 12.52 -16.00 13.22
C ALA A 131 11.34 -15.04 13.44
N ARG A 132 11.63 -13.75 13.66
CA ARG A 132 10.63 -12.69 13.81
C ARG A 132 10.13 -12.21 12.46
N CYS A 133 8.82 -12.04 12.35
CA CYS A 133 8.11 -11.50 11.21
C CYS A 133 7.30 -10.30 11.69
N PRO A 134 7.89 -9.11 11.83
CA PRO A 134 7.17 -7.93 12.29
C PRO A 134 6.09 -7.53 11.27
N VAL A 135 4.92 -7.17 11.76
CA VAL A 135 3.79 -6.71 10.95
C VAL A 135 3.34 -5.34 11.42
N GLN A 136 3.11 -4.45 10.47
CA GLN A 136 2.51 -3.14 10.66
C GLN A 136 1.30 -3.00 9.76
N VAL A 137 0.19 -2.51 10.31
CA VAL A 137 -1.04 -2.21 9.57
C VAL A 137 -1.45 -0.77 9.86
N ASP A 138 -1.55 0.04 8.82
CA ASP A 138 -2.00 1.43 8.90
C ASP A 138 -3.43 1.54 8.37
N ILE A 139 -4.36 1.90 9.25
CA ILE A 139 -5.79 1.97 8.95
C ILE A 139 -6.19 3.44 8.85
N GLY A 140 -6.54 3.88 7.65
CA GLY A 140 -7.22 5.15 7.42
C GLY A 140 -8.73 4.98 7.47
N TYR A 141 -9.46 6.07 7.72
CA TYR A 141 -10.92 6.05 7.77
C TYR A 141 -11.53 7.16 6.92
N GLY A 142 -12.67 6.84 6.32
CA GLY A 142 -13.54 7.82 5.68
C GLY A 142 -13.11 8.26 4.28
N ASP A 143 -12.10 7.67 3.64
CA ASP A 143 -11.82 7.99 2.23
C ASP A 143 -13.00 7.61 1.31
N ALA A 144 -13.18 8.37 0.23
CA ALA A 144 -14.09 8.01 -0.84
C ALA A 144 -13.44 6.94 -1.73
N VAL A 145 -14.24 5.95 -2.17
CA VAL A 145 -13.78 4.85 -3.03
C VAL A 145 -14.64 4.85 -4.28
N THR A 146 -14.02 5.16 -5.42
CA THR A 146 -14.70 5.29 -6.71
C THR A 146 -13.85 4.68 -7.84
N PRO A 147 -14.38 3.72 -8.63
CA PRO A 147 -15.69 3.06 -8.49
C PRO A 147 -15.78 2.19 -7.22
N ALA A 148 -16.85 1.40 -7.08
CA ALA A 148 -16.97 0.45 -5.98
C ALA A 148 -15.78 -0.52 -5.93
N PRO A 149 -15.30 -0.92 -4.74
CA PRO A 149 -14.19 -1.85 -4.60
C PRO A 149 -14.58 -3.26 -5.05
N GLU A 150 -13.61 -4.00 -5.59
CA GLU A 150 -13.77 -5.35 -6.09
C GLU A 150 -13.04 -6.37 -5.20
N LEU A 151 -13.47 -7.62 -5.22
CA LEU A 151 -12.73 -8.73 -4.61
C LEU A 151 -11.58 -9.14 -5.53
N ALA A 152 -10.41 -9.34 -4.96
CA ALA A 152 -9.26 -9.85 -5.69
C ALA A 152 -8.42 -10.80 -4.83
N ASP A 153 -7.71 -11.70 -5.50
CA ASP A 153 -6.78 -12.64 -4.88
C ASP A 153 -5.40 -11.99 -4.77
N TYR A 154 -4.91 -11.86 -3.55
CA TYR A 154 -3.57 -11.33 -3.27
C TYR A 154 -2.51 -12.41 -3.54
N PRO A 155 -1.40 -12.09 -4.24
CA PRO A 155 -0.38 -13.07 -4.59
C PRO A 155 0.31 -13.66 -3.36
N VAL A 156 0.67 -14.94 -3.45
CA VAL A 156 1.35 -15.67 -2.38
C VAL A 156 2.77 -16.07 -2.77
N MET A 157 3.70 -16.00 -1.81
CA MET A 157 5.09 -16.39 -2.05
C MET A 157 5.27 -17.91 -2.15
N LEU A 158 4.41 -18.69 -1.51
CA LEU A 158 4.43 -20.15 -1.51
C LEU A 158 3.12 -20.66 -2.12
N ALA A 159 3.20 -21.24 -3.31
CA ALA A 159 2.02 -21.58 -4.14
C ALA A 159 1.09 -22.66 -3.56
N ASP A 160 1.55 -23.41 -2.56
CA ASP A 160 0.77 -24.41 -1.81
C ASP A 160 -0.06 -23.79 -0.68
N LEU A 161 0.11 -22.49 -0.40
CA LEU A 161 -0.70 -21.78 0.58
C LEU A 161 -1.88 -21.07 -0.09
N PRO A 162 -3.03 -20.99 0.60
CA PRO A 162 -4.20 -20.30 0.06
C PRO A 162 -3.94 -18.80 -0.06
N ALA A 163 -4.44 -18.22 -1.15
CA ALA A 163 -4.39 -16.78 -1.42
C ALA A 163 -5.42 -16.01 -0.58
N PRO A 164 -5.05 -14.85 -0.01
CA PRO A 164 -6.02 -13.94 0.59
C PRO A 164 -7.00 -13.42 -0.48
N ARG A 165 -8.30 -13.60 -0.28
CA ARG A 165 -9.34 -13.02 -1.15
C ARG A 165 -10.01 -11.85 -0.46
N ILE A 166 -9.59 -10.62 -0.79
CA ILE A 166 -9.95 -9.40 -0.06
C ILE A 166 -10.50 -8.33 -1.00
N ARG A 167 -11.32 -7.42 -0.46
CA ARG A 167 -11.78 -6.25 -1.20
C ARG A 167 -10.65 -5.23 -1.31
N VAL A 168 -10.42 -4.72 -2.51
CA VAL A 168 -9.28 -3.82 -2.79
C VAL A 168 -9.75 -2.48 -3.33
N TYR A 169 -8.95 -1.42 -3.13
CA TYR A 169 -9.18 -0.17 -3.84
C TYR A 169 -9.06 -0.39 -5.37
N PRO A 170 -9.97 0.18 -6.16
CA PRO A 170 -9.78 0.23 -7.58
C PRO A 170 -8.62 1.20 -7.91
N ARG A 171 -7.98 0.96 -9.06
CA ARG A 171 -6.85 1.78 -9.54
C ARG A 171 -7.21 3.26 -9.62
N TYR A 172 -8.45 3.58 -9.99
CA TYR A 172 -8.97 4.95 -10.07
C TYR A 172 -8.87 5.69 -8.72
N THR A 173 -9.30 5.07 -7.61
CA THR A 173 -9.14 5.64 -6.26
C THR A 173 -7.67 5.84 -5.90
N VAL A 174 -6.79 4.90 -6.25
CA VAL A 174 -5.34 5.05 -5.98
C VAL A 174 -4.75 6.24 -6.74
N VAL A 175 -5.14 6.44 -8.00
CA VAL A 175 -4.74 7.61 -8.78
C VAL A 175 -5.29 8.89 -8.15
N ALA A 176 -6.56 8.90 -7.76
CA ALA A 176 -7.24 10.04 -7.17
C ALA A 176 -6.61 10.47 -5.83
N GLU A 177 -6.30 9.54 -4.92
CA GLU A 177 -5.64 9.84 -3.65
C GLU A 177 -4.23 10.42 -3.85
N LYS A 178 -3.47 9.92 -4.85
CA LYS A 178 -2.13 10.44 -5.16
C LYS A 178 -2.20 11.80 -5.82
N PHE A 179 -3.18 12.01 -6.71
CA PHE A 179 -3.45 13.30 -7.31
C PHE A 179 -3.75 14.35 -6.23
N GLU A 180 -4.69 14.05 -5.33
CA GLU A 180 -5.05 14.94 -4.23
C GLU A 180 -3.84 15.27 -3.35
N ALA A 181 -3.03 14.28 -2.99
CA ALA A 181 -1.82 14.50 -2.19
C ALA A 181 -0.81 15.42 -2.92
N ILE A 182 -0.65 15.27 -4.25
CA ILE A 182 0.23 16.13 -5.05
C ILE A 182 -0.29 17.58 -5.09
N VAL A 183 -1.61 17.75 -5.25
CA VAL A 183 -2.27 19.07 -5.22
C VAL A 183 -2.10 19.74 -3.86
N SER A 184 -2.43 19.03 -2.79
CA SER A 184 -2.46 19.54 -1.42
C SER A 184 -1.07 19.92 -0.89
N LEU A 185 -0.06 19.07 -1.14
CA LEU A 185 1.30 19.30 -0.64
C LEU A 185 2.10 20.33 -1.47
N GLY A 186 1.73 20.51 -2.74
CA GLY A 186 2.38 21.45 -3.63
C GLY A 186 3.91 21.37 -3.64
N MET A 187 4.60 22.51 -3.53
CA MET A 187 6.07 22.57 -3.59
C MET A 187 6.75 21.88 -2.39
N ALA A 188 6.07 21.79 -1.25
CA ALA A 188 6.59 21.11 -0.07
C ALA A 188 6.55 19.57 -0.21
N ASN A 189 5.92 19.02 -1.27
CA ASN A 189 5.74 17.60 -1.44
C ASN A 189 7.08 16.83 -1.51
N THR A 190 7.31 15.95 -0.53
CA THR A 190 8.46 15.04 -0.47
C THR A 190 8.10 13.59 -0.83
N ARG A 191 6.82 13.30 -1.09
CA ARG A 191 6.29 11.97 -1.40
C ARG A 191 6.55 11.61 -2.85
N LEU A 192 7.82 11.62 -3.27
CA LEU A 192 8.21 11.30 -4.64
C LEU A 192 7.81 9.89 -5.08
N LYS A 193 7.61 8.97 -4.13
CA LYS A 193 6.99 7.66 -4.41
C LYS A 193 5.64 7.77 -5.11
N ASP A 194 4.83 8.79 -4.83
CA ASP A 194 3.52 8.93 -5.46
C ASP A 194 3.63 9.26 -6.96
N TYR A 195 4.68 10.00 -7.37
CA TYR A 195 4.97 10.24 -8.78
C TYR A 195 5.43 8.97 -9.49
N PHE A 196 6.27 8.15 -8.84
CA PHE A 196 6.67 6.84 -9.37
C PHE A 196 5.46 5.92 -9.54
N ASP A 197 4.66 5.79 -8.49
CA ASP A 197 3.48 4.93 -8.46
C ASP A 197 2.47 5.35 -9.56
N LEU A 198 2.23 6.66 -9.73
CA LEU A 198 1.39 7.18 -10.80
C LEU A 198 1.99 6.96 -12.20
N TRP A 199 3.29 7.17 -12.35
CA TRP A 199 3.98 6.94 -13.62
C TRP A 199 3.85 5.47 -14.05
N VAL A 200 4.10 4.53 -13.14
CA VAL A 200 3.94 3.10 -13.40
C VAL A 200 2.49 2.80 -13.79
N LEU A 201 1.52 3.26 -13.00
CA LEU A 201 0.08 3.02 -13.26
C LEU A 201 -0.36 3.55 -14.63
N LEU A 202 -0.05 4.80 -14.95
CA LEU A 202 -0.55 5.48 -16.14
C LEU A 202 0.25 5.16 -17.41
N SER A 203 1.45 4.60 -17.28
CA SER A 203 2.25 4.15 -18.44
C SER A 203 1.93 2.71 -18.85
N THR A 204 1.33 1.91 -17.97
CA THR A 204 1.12 0.47 -18.20
C THR A 204 -0.35 0.08 -18.35
N GLN A 205 -1.27 0.92 -17.89
CA GLN A 205 -2.70 0.64 -17.90
C GLN A 205 -3.46 1.73 -18.64
N ALA A 206 -4.40 1.32 -19.50
CA ALA A 206 -5.39 2.22 -20.04
C ALA A 206 -6.52 2.40 -19.02
N LEU A 207 -6.64 3.59 -18.44
CA LEU A 207 -7.74 3.96 -17.54
C LEU A 207 -8.71 4.87 -18.27
N ASP A 208 -10.00 4.62 -18.05
CA ASP A 208 -11.07 5.42 -18.62
C ASP A 208 -11.01 6.88 -18.10
N PRO A 209 -10.96 7.89 -18.99
CA PRO A 209 -10.86 9.29 -18.59
C PRO A 209 -12.01 9.79 -17.72
N GLU A 210 -13.25 9.44 -18.02
CA GLU A 210 -14.43 9.92 -17.28
C GLU A 210 -14.47 9.32 -15.87
N MET A 211 -14.21 8.02 -15.74
CA MET A 211 -14.13 7.34 -14.45
C MET A 211 -13.00 7.91 -13.60
N MET A 212 -11.85 8.25 -14.21
CA MET A 212 -10.74 8.88 -13.51
C MET A 212 -11.08 10.28 -13.00
N GLN A 213 -11.75 11.12 -13.81
CA GLN A 213 -12.23 12.42 -13.36
C GLN A 213 -13.26 12.28 -12.22
N THR A 214 -14.17 11.30 -12.34
CA THR A 214 -15.17 11.01 -11.30
C THR A 214 -14.51 10.63 -9.98
N ALA A 215 -13.50 9.75 -10.02
CA ALA A 215 -12.75 9.35 -8.83
C ALA A 215 -11.96 10.51 -8.22
N ILE A 216 -11.29 11.33 -9.04
CA ILE A 216 -10.56 12.53 -8.59
C ILE A 216 -11.52 13.50 -7.90
N ALA A 217 -12.66 13.82 -8.52
CA ALA A 217 -13.64 14.73 -7.96
C ALA A 217 -14.17 14.22 -6.60
N ALA A 218 -14.55 12.94 -6.53
CA ALA A 218 -15.03 12.33 -5.28
C ALA A 218 -13.98 12.36 -4.16
N THR A 219 -12.71 12.08 -4.47
CA THR A 219 -11.62 12.15 -3.48
C THR A 219 -11.34 13.57 -3.03
N LEU A 220 -11.28 14.53 -3.95
CA LEU A 220 -11.05 15.95 -3.65
C LEU A 220 -12.16 16.52 -2.77
N GLU A 221 -13.43 16.27 -3.13
CA GLU A 221 -14.59 16.67 -2.33
C GLU A 221 -14.51 16.06 -0.93
N ARG A 222 -14.24 14.75 -0.83
CA ARG A 222 -14.19 14.07 0.45
C ARG A 222 -13.11 14.61 1.38
N ARG A 223 -11.95 14.98 0.83
CA ARG A 223 -10.79 15.54 1.54
C ARG A 223 -10.83 17.06 1.70
N GLN A 224 -11.88 17.71 1.18
CA GLN A 224 -12.05 19.17 1.19
C GLN A 224 -10.91 19.91 0.46
N THR A 225 -10.32 19.27 -0.55
CA THR A 225 -9.31 19.87 -1.40
C THR A 225 -10.01 20.46 -2.63
N PRO A 226 -9.96 21.78 -2.88
CA PRO A 226 -10.63 22.38 -4.02
C PRO A 226 -10.12 21.83 -5.35
N MET A 227 -11.03 21.65 -6.32
CA MET A 227 -10.63 21.31 -7.69
C MET A 227 -9.72 22.44 -8.24
N PRO A 228 -8.51 22.13 -8.71
CA PRO A 228 -7.62 23.15 -9.25
C PRO A 228 -8.21 23.82 -10.49
N THR A 229 -8.21 25.15 -10.53
CA THR A 229 -8.63 25.94 -11.70
C THR A 229 -7.48 26.21 -12.68
N SER A 230 -6.26 25.89 -12.28
CA SER A 230 -5.03 25.99 -13.08
C SER A 230 -4.14 24.79 -12.79
N THR A 231 -3.08 24.61 -13.58
CA THR A 231 -2.09 23.53 -13.35
C THR A 231 -1.52 23.62 -11.92
N PRO A 232 -1.70 22.59 -11.07
CA PRO A 232 -1.14 22.58 -9.73
C PRO A 232 0.39 22.56 -9.78
N ILE A 233 1.04 23.19 -8.80
CA ILE A 233 2.50 23.31 -8.78
C ILE A 233 3.21 21.95 -8.88
N GLY A 234 2.68 20.90 -8.23
CA GLY A 234 3.25 19.55 -8.28
C GLY A 234 3.17 18.87 -9.65
N PHE A 235 2.29 19.33 -10.53
CA PHE A 235 2.20 18.87 -11.93
C PHE A 235 2.82 19.87 -12.93
N SER A 236 3.52 20.89 -12.44
CA SER A 236 4.07 21.94 -13.29
C SER A 236 5.54 21.71 -13.66
N PRO A 237 6.04 22.34 -14.75
CA PRO A 237 7.46 22.34 -15.08
C PRO A 237 8.35 22.90 -13.97
N VAL A 238 7.84 23.83 -13.15
CA VAL A 238 8.58 24.44 -12.03
C VAL A 238 8.98 23.36 -11.01
N PHE A 239 8.09 22.44 -10.67
CA PHE A 239 8.41 21.34 -9.75
C PHE A 239 9.34 20.31 -10.40
N GLY A 240 9.11 19.98 -11.68
CA GLY A 240 9.92 18.97 -12.39
C GLY A 240 11.36 19.38 -12.66
N HIS A 241 11.62 20.68 -12.83
CA HIS A 241 12.96 21.21 -13.05
C HIS A 241 13.64 21.68 -11.76
N ASP A 242 12.98 21.57 -10.60
CA ASP A 242 13.58 21.95 -9.33
C ASP A 242 14.79 21.04 -9.01
N PRO A 243 16.00 21.62 -8.81
CA PRO A 243 17.20 20.82 -8.58
C PRO A 243 17.12 19.96 -7.30
N GLN A 244 16.43 20.43 -6.26
CA GLN A 244 16.27 19.69 -5.02
C GLN A 244 15.32 18.51 -5.21
N LYS A 245 14.20 18.69 -5.92
CA LYS A 245 13.27 17.59 -6.27
C LYS A 245 13.94 16.54 -7.14
N SER A 246 14.71 16.96 -8.15
CA SER A 246 15.48 16.04 -8.98
C SER A 246 16.49 15.24 -8.15
N LYS A 247 17.23 15.87 -7.23
CA LYS A 247 18.15 15.15 -6.31
C LYS A 247 17.40 14.15 -5.42
N GLN A 248 16.25 14.55 -4.87
CA GLN A 248 15.41 13.66 -4.06
C GLN A 248 14.87 12.48 -4.87
N TRP A 249 14.51 12.68 -6.14
CA TRP A 249 14.04 11.63 -7.05
C TRP A 249 15.10 10.58 -7.30
N HIS A 250 16.32 11.00 -7.65
CA HIS A 250 17.44 10.09 -7.85
C HIS A 250 17.77 9.30 -6.57
N ALA A 251 17.78 9.97 -5.41
CA ALA A 251 18.01 9.30 -4.13
C ALA A 251 16.91 8.28 -3.81
N PHE A 252 15.65 8.60 -4.10
CA PHE A 252 14.52 7.67 -3.95
C PHE A 252 14.66 6.44 -4.85
N LEU A 253 14.99 6.63 -6.14
CA LEU A 253 15.17 5.52 -7.09
C LEU A 253 16.34 4.62 -6.68
N GLN A 254 17.50 5.20 -6.34
CA GLN A 254 18.67 4.44 -5.92
C GLN A 254 18.41 3.62 -4.64
N LYS A 255 17.81 4.24 -3.62
CA LYS A 255 17.49 3.57 -2.35
C LYS A 255 16.60 2.34 -2.53
N ASN A 256 15.69 2.38 -3.50
CA ASN A 256 14.73 1.33 -3.76
C ASN A 256 15.11 0.44 -4.97
N GLN A 257 16.28 0.68 -5.59
CA GLN A 257 16.76 -0.04 -6.78
C GLN A 257 15.75 0.00 -7.95
N LEU A 258 15.08 1.13 -8.12
CA LEU A 258 14.05 1.34 -9.14
C LEU A 258 14.63 2.00 -10.40
N GLN A 259 13.99 1.74 -11.54
CA GLN A 259 14.27 2.43 -12.79
C GLN A 259 13.04 3.24 -13.20
N ALA A 260 13.25 4.51 -13.51
CA ALA A 260 12.23 5.41 -14.04
C ALA A 260 12.89 6.56 -14.84
N PRO A 261 12.13 7.26 -15.70
CA PRO A 261 12.60 8.46 -16.36
C PRO A 261 13.00 9.57 -15.37
N PRO A 262 13.70 10.62 -15.86
CA PRO A 262 13.89 11.85 -15.11
C PRO A 262 12.56 12.44 -14.58
N LEU A 263 12.60 13.09 -13.43
CA LEU A 263 11.40 13.60 -12.74
C LEU A 263 10.56 14.54 -13.62
N ASN A 264 11.21 15.41 -14.40
CA ASN A 264 10.52 16.31 -15.33
C ASN A 264 9.72 15.54 -16.38
N SER A 265 10.29 14.50 -16.99
CA SER A 265 9.58 13.65 -17.96
C SER A 265 8.42 12.88 -17.33
N VAL A 266 8.57 12.44 -16.06
CA VAL A 266 7.46 11.86 -15.31
C VAL A 266 6.34 12.89 -15.13
N ILE A 267 6.66 14.11 -14.73
CA ILE A 267 5.66 15.16 -14.50
C ILE A 267 4.97 15.59 -15.79
N GLU A 268 5.69 15.69 -16.90
CA GLU A 268 5.11 15.95 -18.23
C GLU A 268 4.04 14.91 -18.58
N LEU A 269 4.35 13.61 -18.39
CA LEU A 269 3.37 12.54 -18.60
C LEU A 269 2.17 12.67 -17.67
N LEU A 270 2.40 12.91 -16.37
CA LEU A 270 1.30 13.05 -15.41
C LEU A 270 0.41 14.26 -15.72
N HIS A 271 1.01 15.37 -16.16
CA HIS A 271 0.29 16.57 -16.56
C HIS A 271 -0.61 16.33 -17.78
N GLU A 272 -0.10 15.65 -18.80
CA GLU A 272 -0.90 15.25 -19.97
C GLU A 272 -2.06 14.33 -19.56
N LYS A 273 -1.80 13.34 -18.71
CA LYS A 273 -2.79 12.32 -18.35
C LYS A 273 -3.84 12.80 -17.35
N LEU A 274 -3.50 13.71 -16.43
CA LEU A 274 -4.36 14.06 -15.29
C LEU A 274 -4.85 15.51 -15.28
N VAL A 275 -4.18 16.43 -15.99
CA VAL A 275 -4.46 17.88 -15.87
C VAL A 275 -4.95 18.49 -17.18
N SER A 276 -4.37 18.09 -18.31
CA SER A 276 -4.64 18.73 -19.62
C SER A 276 -5.86 18.15 -20.35
N ARG A 277 -6.83 17.59 -19.62
CA ARG A 277 -8.04 16.94 -20.16
C ARG A 277 -9.29 17.81 -19.98
#